data_AF-A0A2E3SN86-F1
#
_entry.id   AF-A0A2E3SN86-F1
#
_cell.length_a   1.000
_cell.length_b   1.000
_cell.length_c   1.000
_cell.angle_alpha   90.00
_cell.angle_beta   90.00
_cell.angle_gamma   90.00
#
_symmetry.space_group_name_H-M   'P 1'
#
loop_
_entity.id
_entity.type
_entity.pdbx_description
1 polymer ?
#
loop_
_entity_poly.entity_id
_entity_poly.type
_entity_poly.pdbx_seq_one_letter_code
_entity_poly.pdbx_strand_id
1 'polypeptide(L)'
;MPDFKIKKAYYQSWHARHHARGTDVVIVIKKIKPGIHFKSIVFRGMEAPVQQRIYRNKIILTARFSAGNSPIARQTRYRNQPDQLIYTHGRHKERVYLNNLQRKRNKYYRRY
;
A
#
# COMPACT_ATOMS: atom_id res chain seq x y z
N MET A 1 10.06 -3.98 -18.90
CA MET A 1 8.71 -3.78 -18.34
C MET A 1 8.62 -4.53 -17.01
N PRO A 2 7.91 -4.02 -15.98
CA PRO A 2 7.86 -4.69 -14.68
C PRO A 2 7.33 -6.12 -14.81
N ASP A 3 7.91 -7.03 -14.05
CA ASP A 3 7.61 -8.47 -14.04
C ASP A 3 6.25 -8.82 -13.39
N PHE A 4 5.37 -7.82 -13.30
CA PHE A 4 4.00 -7.90 -12.85
C PHE A 4 3.18 -6.77 -13.46
N LYS A 5 1.85 -6.94 -13.50
CA LYS A 5 0.91 -5.90 -13.96
C LYS A 5 0.07 -5.35 -12.82
N ILE A 6 0.23 -4.06 -12.54
CA ILE A 6 -0.70 -3.30 -11.68
C ILE A 6 -2.02 -3.16 -12.45
N LYS A 7 -3.09 -3.78 -11.94
CA LYS A 7 -4.42 -3.67 -12.55
C LYS A 7 -5.22 -2.50 -11.97
N LYS A 8 -5.02 -2.19 -10.69
CA LYS A 8 -5.69 -1.10 -10.00
C LYS A 8 -4.84 -0.63 -8.84
N ALA A 9 -4.73 0.67 -8.65
CA ALA A 9 -4.15 1.28 -7.47
C ALA A 9 -5.10 2.36 -6.96
N TYR A 10 -5.39 2.35 -5.68
CA TYR A 10 -6.26 3.35 -5.07
C TYR A 10 -5.89 3.59 -3.61
N TYR A 11 -6.32 4.73 -3.08
CA TYR A 11 -6.23 5.01 -1.65
C TYR A 11 -7.61 5.36 -1.09
N GLN A 12 -7.83 5.02 0.17
CA GLN A 12 -9.06 5.33 0.89
C GLN A 12 -8.67 5.83 2.29
N SER A 13 -9.24 6.96 2.70
CA SER A 13 -9.08 7.42 4.08
C SER A 13 -10.05 6.65 4.98
N TRP A 14 -9.64 6.39 6.20
CA TRP A 14 -10.48 5.75 7.20
C TRP A 14 -10.41 6.49 8.53
N HIS A 15 -11.54 6.42 9.24
CA HIS A 15 -11.70 6.97 10.57
C HIS A 15 -12.25 5.87 11.49
N ALA A 16 -11.59 5.68 12.63
CA ALA A 16 -12.08 4.91 13.77
C ALA A 16 -12.33 5.89 14.94
N ARG A 17 -13.33 5.62 15.78
CA ARG A 17 -13.68 6.51 16.91
C ARG A 17 -12.50 6.67 17.89
N HIS A 18 -12.42 7.84 18.52
CA HIS A 18 -11.40 8.29 19.49
C HIS A 18 -9.96 8.44 18.95
N HIS A 19 -9.75 9.32 17.96
CA HIS A 19 -8.42 9.80 17.48
C HIS A 19 -7.67 8.93 16.46
N ALA A 20 -8.15 7.74 16.11
CA ALA A 20 -7.51 6.91 15.10
C ALA A 20 -8.01 7.24 13.68
N ARG A 21 -7.15 7.84 12.86
CA ARG A 21 -7.40 8.08 11.43
C ARG A 21 -6.22 7.66 10.59
N GLY A 22 -6.48 7.33 9.33
CA GLY A 22 -5.41 6.96 8.41
C GLY A 22 -5.87 6.87 6.97
N THR A 23 -4.95 6.42 6.14
CA THR A 23 -5.15 6.15 4.72
C THR A 23 -4.62 4.76 4.43
N ASP A 24 -5.44 3.94 3.80
CA ASP A 24 -5.00 2.66 3.23
C ASP A 24 -4.72 2.88 1.75
N VAL A 25 -3.53 2.51 1.30
CA VAL A 25 -3.19 2.40 -0.12
C VAL A 25 -3.28 0.94 -0.51
N VAL A 26 -4.08 0.66 -1.54
CA VAL A 26 -4.37 -0.69 -2.01
C VAL A 26 -3.96 -0.83 -3.47
N ILE A 27 -3.17 -1.86 -3.76
CA ILE A 27 -2.72 -2.20 -5.12
C ILE A 27 -3.16 -3.62 -5.44
N VAL A 28 -3.83 -3.78 -6.58
CA VAL A 28 -4.24 -5.08 -7.12
C VAL A 28 -3.32 -5.45 -8.27
N ILE A 29 -2.59 -6.55 -8.10
CA ILE A 29 -1.56 -7.03 -9.03
C ILE A 29 -1.99 -8.36 -9.66
N LYS A 30 -1.65 -8.53 -10.95
CA LYS A 30 -1.81 -9.77 -11.73
C LYS A 30 -0.53 -10.11 -12.48
N LYS A 31 -0.44 -11.36 -12.97
CA LYS A 31 0.62 -11.87 -13.84
C LYS A 31 2.02 -11.65 -13.24
N ILE A 32 2.23 -12.20 -12.05
CA ILE A 32 3.46 -11.99 -11.26
C ILE A 32 4.44 -13.09 -11.61
N LYS A 33 5.65 -12.74 -12.06
CA LYS A 33 6.71 -13.73 -12.23
C LYS A 33 7.18 -14.28 -10.87
N PRO A 34 7.66 -15.53 -10.83
CA PRO A 34 8.27 -16.10 -9.62
C PRO A 34 9.41 -15.22 -9.08
N GLY A 35 9.62 -15.20 -7.77
CA GLY A 35 10.75 -14.50 -7.14
C GLY A 35 10.54 -13.01 -6.85
N ILE A 36 9.33 -12.46 -7.06
CA ILE A 36 8.99 -11.09 -6.67
C ILE A 36 8.48 -11.06 -5.23
N HIS A 37 9.09 -10.18 -4.41
CA HIS A 37 8.65 -9.92 -3.04
C HIS A 37 8.35 -8.43 -2.84
N PHE A 38 7.09 -8.10 -2.57
CA PHE A 38 6.69 -6.72 -2.29
C PHE A 38 7.05 -6.35 -0.85
N LYS A 39 7.75 -5.22 -0.67
CA LYS A 39 8.29 -4.80 0.63
C LYS A 39 7.47 -3.69 1.27
N SER A 40 7.27 -2.60 0.54
CA SER A 40 6.66 -1.37 1.07
C SER A 40 6.06 -0.52 -0.03
N ILE A 41 5.18 0.39 0.36
CA ILE A 41 4.65 1.45 -0.50
C ILE A 41 5.11 2.78 0.10
N VAL A 42 5.57 3.68 -0.76
CA VAL A 42 5.73 5.09 -0.44
C VAL A 42 4.49 5.82 -0.92
N PHE A 43 3.87 6.61 -0.05
CA PHE A 43 2.71 7.44 -0.35
C PHE A 43 2.85 8.78 0.35
N ARG A 44 2.79 9.88 -0.42
CA ARG A 44 2.96 11.27 0.07
C ARG A 44 4.19 11.42 0.96
N GLY A 45 5.29 10.83 0.50
CA GLY A 45 6.55 10.84 1.22
C GLY A 45 6.59 10.05 2.53
N MET A 46 5.66 9.13 2.77
CA MET A 46 5.74 8.17 3.87
C MET A 46 5.90 6.76 3.31
N GLU A 47 6.81 5.96 3.85
CA GLU A 47 6.97 4.54 3.55
C GLU A 47 6.27 3.69 4.61
N ALA A 48 5.41 2.76 4.18
CA ALA A 48 4.78 1.77 5.04
C ALA A 48 4.95 0.35 4.46
N PRO A 49 5.16 -0.67 5.30
CA PRO A 49 5.25 -2.05 4.85
C PRO A 49 3.93 -2.52 4.24
N VAL A 50 3.99 -3.34 3.20
CA VAL A 50 2.78 -3.92 2.59
C VAL A 50 2.36 -5.19 3.29
N GLN A 51 1.06 -5.35 3.45
CA GLN A 51 0.42 -6.62 3.75
C GLN A 51 -0.05 -7.24 2.44
N GLN A 52 0.29 -8.51 2.23
CA GLN A 52 -0.07 -9.26 1.04
C GLN A 52 -1.24 -10.20 1.32
N ARG A 53 -2.25 -10.20 0.45
CA ARG A 53 -3.31 -11.21 0.44
C ARG A 53 -3.50 -11.75 -0.97
N ILE A 54 -3.62 -13.07 -1.09
CA ILE A 54 -3.89 -13.74 -2.36
C ILE A 54 -5.39 -13.99 -2.45
N TYR A 55 -6.02 -13.57 -3.54
CA TYR A 55 -7.45 -13.78 -3.77
C TYR A 55 -7.77 -13.99 -5.24
N ARG A 56 -8.38 -15.13 -5.59
CA ARG A 56 -8.83 -15.48 -6.96
C ARG A 56 -7.78 -15.13 -8.03
N ASN A 57 -6.57 -15.65 -7.86
CA ASN A 57 -5.42 -15.43 -8.76
C ASN A 57 -5.00 -13.96 -8.94
N LYS A 58 -5.14 -13.17 -7.86
CA LYS A 58 -4.65 -11.79 -7.77
C LYS A 58 -3.93 -11.62 -6.45
N ILE A 59 -2.94 -10.74 -6.44
CA ILE A 59 -2.32 -10.27 -5.21
C ILE A 59 -2.89 -8.90 -4.87
N ILE A 60 -3.38 -8.77 -3.65
CA ILE A 60 -3.84 -7.50 -3.07
C ILE A 60 -2.78 -7.07 -2.06
N LEU A 61 -2.11 -5.96 -2.36
CA LEU A 61 -1.20 -5.30 -1.44
C LEU A 61 -1.94 -4.18 -0.72
N THR A 62 -1.80 -4.12 0.59
CA THR A 62 -2.35 -3.03 1.41
C THR A 62 -1.24 -2.44 2.27
N ALA A 63 -1.00 -1.14 2.13
CA ALA A 63 -0.16 -0.37 3.04
C ALA A 63 -1.05 0.59 3.83
N ARG A 64 -0.83 0.65 5.15
CA ARG A 64 -1.63 1.46 6.07
C ARG A 64 -0.79 2.60 6.62
N PHE A 65 -1.24 3.82 6.38
CA PHE A 65 -0.64 5.06 6.84
C PHE A 65 -1.56 5.67 7.90
N SER A 66 -1.12 5.75 9.14
CA SER A 66 -1.88 6.41 10.21
C SER A 66 -1.41 7.83 10.42
N ALA A 67 -2.29 8.69 10.94
CA ALA A 67 -1.88 9.97 11.53
C ALA A 67 -2.03 9.92 13.05
N GLY A 68 -1.03 10.42 13.78
CA GLY A 68 -1.02 10.49 15.26
C GLY A 68 -0.77 9.14 15.95
N ASN A 69 -1.17 9.03 17.23
CA ASN A 69 -0.99 7.85 18.09
C ASN A 69 -1.97 6.70 17.76
N SER A 70 -2.09 6.32 16.48
CA SER A 70 -2.96 5.21 16.12
C SER A 70 -2.31 3.87 16.48
N PRO A 71 -2.92 3.04 17.35
CA PRO A 71 -2.37 1.72 17.71
C PRO A 71 -2.42 0.71 16.56
N ILE A 72 -3.05 1.07 15.44
CA ILE A 72 -3.27 0.22 14.26
C ILE A 72 -2.09 0.34 13.27
N ALA A 73 -1.17 1.28 13.51
CA ALA A 73 -0.09 1.62 12.61
C ALA A 73 1.10 0.67 12.74
N ARG A 74 1.65 0.24 11.60
CA ARG A 74 3.05 -0.20 11.55
C ARG A 74 3.94 1.02 11.38
N GLN A 75 5.20 0.95 11.83
CA GLN A 75 6.16 2.04 11.73
C GLN A 75 6.20 2.61 10.30
N THR A 76 5.75 3.86 10.15
CA THR A 76 5.88 4.64 8.92
C THR A 76 7.15 5.46 8.98
N ARG A 77 7.92 5.49 7.89
CA ARG A 77 9.14 6.32 7.81
C ARG A 77 8.96 7.43 6.79
N TYR A 78 9.37 8.65 7.13
CA TYR A 78 9.36 9.74 6.16
C TYR A 78 10.46 9.52 5.11
N ARG A 79 10.11 9.74 3.84
CA ARG A 79 10.99 9.73 2.66
C ARG A 79 10.50 10.82 1.73
N ASN A 80 11.32 11.82 1.42
CA ASN A 80 10.96 12.82 0.41
C ASN A 80 11.00 12.22 -1.02
N GLN A 81 10.01 11.41 -1.38
CA GLN A 81 9.95 10.62 -2.60
C GLN A 81 8.52 10.53 -3.16
N PRO A 82 8.35 10.43 -4.49
CA PRO A 82 7.03 10.26 -5.11
C PRO A 82 6.39 8.92 -4.74
N ASP A 83 5.09 8.81 -4.99
CA ASP A 83 4.32 7.60 -4.71
C ASP A 83 4.87 6.41 -5.52
N GLN A 84 5.29 5.35 -4.83
CA GLN A 84 5.95 4.20 -5.46
C GLN A 84 5.73 2.91 -4.68
N LEU A 85 5.69 1.79 -5.39
CA LEU A 85 5.75 0.43 -4.83
C LEU A 85 7.19 -0.05 -4.85
N ILE A 86 7.70 -0.49 -3.70
CA ILE A 86 9.03 -1.06 -3.54
C ILE A 86 8.92 -2.59 -3.46
N TYR A 87 9.70 -3.27 -4.28
CA TYR A 87 9.77 -4.73 -4.31
C TYR A 87 11.21 -5.20 -4.51
N THR A 88 11.43 -6.50 -4.36
CA THR A 88 12.69 -7.14 -4.72
C THR A 88 12.42 -8.24 -5.74
N HIS A 89 13.29 -8.36 -6.73
CA HIS A 89 13.34 -9.48 -7.65
C HIS A 89 14.71 -10.15 -7.50
N GLY A 90 14.73 -11.37 -6.96
CA GLY A 90 15.98 -11.98 -6.48
C GLY A 90 16.63 -11.13 -5.38
N ARG A 91 17.89 -10.71 -5.59
CA ARG A 91 18.64 -9.85 -4.65
C ARG A 91 18.51 -8.35 -4.96
N HIS A 92 17.91 -7.97 -6.08
CA HIS A 92 17.83 -6.58 -6.51
C HIS A 92 16.59 -5.91 -5.96
N LYS A 93 16.76 -4.70 -5.42
CA LYS A 93 15.67 -3.84 -5.00
C LYS A 93 15.22 -2.98 -6.17
N GLU A 94 13.94 -3.03 -6.46
CA GLU A 94 13.32 -2.29 -7.56
C GLU A 94 12.14 -1.46 -7.06
N ARG A 95 11.70 -0.53 -7.91
CA ARG A 95 10.57 0.38 -7.64
C ARG A 95 9.72 0.59 -8.89
N VAL A 96 8.42 0.71 -8.68
CA VAL A 96 7.47 1.14 -9.71
C VAL A 96 6.71 2.35 -9.20
N TYR A 97 6.66 3.41 -10.00
CA TYR A 97 5.92 4.63 -9.68
C TYR A 97 4.39 4.41 -9.78
N LEU A 98 3.65 5.00 -8.87
CA LEU A 98 2.19 4.87 -8.74
C LEU A 98 1.47 6.13 -9.25
N ASN A 99 1.68 6.46 -10.52
CA ASN A 99 1.22 7.73 -11.10
C ASN A 99 -0.32 7.91 -11.12
N ASN A 100 -1.09 6.82 -11.04
CA ASN A 100 -2.55 6.83 -11.20
C ASN A 100 -3.28 6.28 -9.96
N LEU A 101 -2.97 6.81 -8.78
CA LEU A 101 -3.66 6.45 -7.54
C LEU A 101 -5.06 7.08 -7.47
N GLN A 102 -6.09 6.28 -7.65
CA GLN A 102 -7.47 6.75 -7.53
C GLN A 102 -7.87 6.95 -6.07
N ARG A 103 -8.50 8.08 -5.74
CA ARG A 103 -9.15 8.25 -4.43
C ARG A 103 -10.46 7.47 -4.40
N LYS A 104 -10.69 6.68 -3.35
CA LYS A 104 -11.99 6.06 -3.05
C LYS A 104 -12.65 6.75 -1.86
N ARG A 105 -13.97 6.54 -1.74
CA ARG A 105 -14.79 7.09 -0.65
C ARG A 105 -14.19 6.67 0.70
N ASN A 106 -14.30 7.57 1.67
CA ASN A 106 -13.81 7.34 3.02
C ASN A 106 -14.59 6.19 3.67
N LYS A 107 -13.89 5.40 4.49
CA LYS A 107 -14.49 4.34 5.31
C LYS A 107 -14.62 4.77 6.76
N TYR A 108 -15.80 4.58 7.33
CA TYR A 108 -16.06 4.79 8.75
C TYR A 108 -16.21 3.43 9.41
N TYR A 109 -15.32 3.10 10.35
CA TYR A 109 -15.44 1.87 11.14
C TYR A 109 -16.29 2.17 12.38
N ARG A 110 -17.53 1.69 12.39
CA ARG A 110 -18.41 1.67 13.57
C ARG A 110 -18.42 0.22 14.06
N ARG A 111 -17.84 -0.06 15.24
CA ARG A 111 -17.95 -1.39 15.84
C ARG A 111 -19.30 -1.46 16.56
N TYR A 112 -20.08 -2.51 16.27
CA TYR A 112 -21.17 -2.97 17.13
C TYR A 112 -20.58 -3.56 18.41
#